data_AF-A0A930MHG8-F1
#
_entry.id   AF-A0A930MHG8-F1
#
_cell.length_a   1.000
_cell.length_b   1.000
_cell.length_c   1.000
_cell.angle_alpha   90.00
_cell.angle_beta   90.00
_cell.angle_gamma   90.00
#
_symmetry.space_group_name_H-M   'P 1'
#
loop_
_entity.id
_entity.type
_entity.pdbx_description
1 polymer ?
#
loop_
_entity_poly.entity_id
_entity_poly.type
_entity_poly.pdbx_seq_one_letter_code
_entity_poly.pdbx_strand_id
1 'polypeptide(L)'
;MPDKAYEEARSLWEKYRMLTYELMKFIDAEEVDTFLDLVDQRGQIIEMLQALPADAYRGSADFAALDAELRPLEMQIQYKARAWLNRSRRRNAAVHSYDTGEGSPVGGYLNRRH
;
A
#
# COMPACT_ATOMS: atom_id res chain seq x y z
N MET A 1 -28.29 -2.10 -26.54
CA MET A 1 -27.53 -2.82 -25.50
C MET A 1 -26.77 -1.75 -24.75
N PRO A 2 -26.88 -1.61 -23.41
CA PRO A 2 -25.90 -0.82 -22.67
C PRO A 2 -24.51 -1.32 -23.09
N ASP A 3 -23.62 -0.38 -23.36
CA ASP A 3 -22.37 -0.66 -24.05
C ASP A 3 -21.59 -1.70 -23.24
N LYS A 4 -21.37 -2.90 -23.79
CA LYS A 4 -20.81 -4.03 -23.02
C LYS A 4 -19.46 -3.66 -22.39
N ALA A 5 -18.68 -2.84 -23.09
CA ALA A 5 -17.43 -2.28 -22.60
C ALA A 5 -17.62 -1.31 -21.42
N TYR A 6 -18.71 -0.55 -21.39
CA TYR A 6 -19.05 0.34 -20.27
C TYR A 6 -19.33 -0.47 -19.00
N GLU A 7 -20.16 -1.51 -19.09
CA GLU A 7 -20.48 -2.37 -17.94
C GLU A 7 -19.26 -3.17 -17.46
N GLU A 8 -18.41 -3.61 -18.38
CA GLU A 8 -17.14 -4.28 -18.05
C GLU A 8 -16.19 -3.33 -17.30
N ALA A 9 -15.98 -2.12 -17.82
CA ALA A 9 -15.17 -1.09 -17.15
C ALA A 9 -15.73 -0.75 -15.77
N ARG A 10 -17.05 -0.53 -15.67
CA ARG A 10 -17.74 -0.28 -14.40
C ARG A 10 -17.48 -1.39 -13.38
N SER A 11 -17.64 -2.65 -13.78
CA SER A 11 -17.41 -3.79 -12.88
C SER A 11 -15.98 -3.86 -12.36
N LEU A 12 -14.99 -3.55 -13.22
CA LEU A 12 -13.59 -3.49 -12.81
C LEU A 12 -13.34 -2.35 -11.81
N TRP A 13 -13.92 -1.18 -12.04
CA TRP A 13 -13.83 -0.05 -11.11
C TRP A 13 -14.53 -0.31 -9.77
N GLU A 14 -15.65 -1.04 -9.75
CA GLU A 14 -16.31 -1.48 -8.53
C GLU A 14 -15.45 -2.48 -7.74
N LYS A 15 -14.75 -3.41 -8.41
CA LYS A 15 -13.77 -4.31 -7.77
C LYS A 15 -12.57 -3.53 -7.22
N TYR A 16 -12.04 -2.58 -8.00
CA TYR A 16 -10.97 -1.70 -7.56
C TYR A 16 -11.36 -0.97 -6.26
N ARG A 17 -12.58 -0.42 -6.23
CA ARG A 17 -13.14 0.25 -5.06
C ARG A 17 -13.18 -0.66 -3.84
N MET A 18 -13.71 -1.88 -4.00
CA MET A 18 -13.78 -2.87 -2.92
C MET A 18 -12.39 -3.17 -2.35
N LEU A 19 -11.40 -3.44 -3.22
CA LEU A 19 -10.03 -3.71 -2.80
C LEU A 19 -9.39 -2.51 -2.08
N THR A 20 -9.66 -1.27 -2.52
CA THR A 20 -9.17 -0.07 -1.82
C THR A 20 -9.73 0.04 -0.40
N TYR A 21 -10.99 -0.33 -0.15
CA TYR A 21 -11.53 -0.40 1.21
C TYR A 21 -10.89 -1.52 2.04
N GLU A 22 -10.71 -2.70 1.46
CA GLU A 22 -10.06 -3.81 2.18
C GLU A 22 -8.62 -3.47 2.55
N LEU A 23 -7.85 -2.87 1.64
CA LEU A 23 -6.48 -2.39 1.90
C LEU A 23 -6.42 -1.46 3.11
N MET A 24 -7.42 -0.59 3.29
CA MET A 24 -7.50 0.30 4.46
C MET A 24 -7.68 -0.47 5.78
N LYS A 25 -8.40 -1.59 5.77
CA LYS A 25 -8.57 -2.42 6.97
C LYS A 25 -7.26 -3.10 7.36
N PHE A 26 -6.58 -3.70 6.39
CA PHE A 26 -5.37 -4.49 6.67
C PHE A 26 -4.13 -3.63 6.95
N ILE A 27 -4.05 -2.44 6.37
CA ILE A 27 -2.97 -1.50 6.72
C ILE A 27 -3.07 -0.99 8.16
N ASP A 28 -4.30 -0.87 8.69
CA ASP A 28 -4.54 -0.49 10.08
C ASP A 28 -4.32 -1.66 11.05
N ALA A 29 -4.57 -2.90 10.60
CA ALA A 29 -4.30 -4.12 11.36
C ALA A 29 -2.81 -4.53 11.38
N GLU A 30 -1.93 -3.83 10.63
CA GLU A 30 -0.53 -4.22 10.38
C GLU A 30 -0.38 -5.66 9.82
N GLU A 31 -1.40 -6.20 9.13
CA GLU A 31 -1.37 -7.51 8.48
C GLU A 31 -0.71 -7.41 7.09
N VAL A 32 0.63 -7.53 7.08
CA VAL A 32 1.48 -7.22 5.92
C VAL A 32 1.24 -8.14 4.75
N ASP A 33 1.22 -9.46 4.96
CA ASP A 33 1.11 -10.43 3.88
C ASP A 33 -0.24 -10.27 3.15
N THR A 34 -1.34 -10.19 3.91
CA THR A 34 -2.68 -9.92 3.36
C THR A 34 -2.74 -8.58 2.63
N PHE A 35 -2.11 -7.54 3.17
CA PHE A 35 -2.05 -6.24 2.52
C PHE A 35 -1.33 -6.31 1.16
N LEU A 36 -0.18 -7.00 1.09
CA LEU A 36 0.58 -7.16 -0.15
C LEU A 36 -0.20 -7.97 -1.20
N ASP A 37 -0.84 -9.07 -0.78
CA ASP A 37 -1.70 -9.87 -1.67
C ASP A 37 -2.84 -9.03 -2.27
N LEU A 38 -3.43 -8.14 -1.47
CA LEU A 38 -4.50 -7.23 -1.94
C LEU A 38 -3.97 -6.13 -2.87
N VAL A 39 -2.74 -5.63 -2.65
CA VAL A 39 -2.09 -4.68 -3.56
C VAL A 39 -1.88 -5.35 -4.92
N ASP A 40 -1.40 -6.59 -4.95
CA ASP A 40 -1.19 -7.36 -6.18
C ASP A 40 -2.51 -7.61 -6.92
N GLN A 41 -3.57 -8.03 -6.21
CA GLN A 41 -4.91 -8.16 -6.77
C GLN A 41 -5.42 -6.84 -7.37
N ARG A 42 -5.21 -5.72 -6.67
CA ARG A 42 -5.62 -4.40 -7.18
C ARG A 42 -4.81 -3.99 -8.41
N GLY A 43 -3.54 -4.37 -8.48
CA GLY A 43 -2.68 -4.22 -9.66
C GLY A 43 -3.24 -4.95 -10.88
N GLN A 44 -3.68 -6.20 -10.72
CA GLN A 44 -4.30 -6.98 -11.81
C GLN A 44 -5.56 -6.30 -12.35
N ILE A 45 -6.39 -5.70 -11.49
CA ILE A 45 -7.58 -4.95 -11.94
C ILE A 45 -7.18 -3.75 -12.82
N ILE A 46 -6.09 -3.05 -12.48
CA ILE A 46 -5.56 -1.95 -13.30
C ILE A 46 -5.05 -2.46 -14.65
N GLU A 47 -4.35 -3.60 -14.68
CA GLU A 47 -3.92 -4.22 -15.94
C GLU A 47 -5.11 -4.58 -16.83
N MET A 48 -6.17 -5.14 -16.25
CA MET A 48 -7.41 -5.44 -16.96
C MET A 48 -8.08 -4.17 -17.51
N LEU A 49 -8.15 -3.10 -16.71
CA LEU A 49 -8.67 -1.80 -17.15
C LEU A 49 -7.85 -1.21 -18.31
N GLN A 50 -6.52 -1.33 -18.26
CA GLN A 50 -5.62 -0.88 -19.34
C GLN A 50 -5.73 -1.72 -20.61
N ALA A 51 -6.12 -2.99 -20.49
CA ALA A 51 -6.34 -3.88 -21.63
C ALA A 51 -7.68 -3.64 -22.35
N LEU A 52 -8.60 -2.86 -21.75
CA LEU A 52 -9.85 -2.50 -22.41
C LEU A 52 -9.57 -1.59 -23.63
N PRO A 53 -10.29 -1.78 -24.75
CA PRO A 53 -10.12 -0.93 -25.93
C PRO A 53 -10.56 0.52 -25.68
N ALA A 54 -11.49 0.75 -24.76
CA ALA A 54 -11.92 2.06 -24.28
C ALA A 54 -12.55 1.96 -22.89
N ASP A 55 -12.27 2.94 -22.04
CA ASP A 55 -12.92 3.10 -20.74
C ASP A 55 -13.89 4.29 -20.79
N ALA A 56 -15.05 4.07 -21.41
CA ALA A 56 -16.11 5.07 -21.49
C ALA A 56 -16.73 5.37 -20.10
N TYR A 57 -16.61 4.43 -19.16
CA TYR A 57 -17.07 4.61 -17.78
C TYR A 57 -16.33 5.75 -17.09
N ARG A 58 -15.03 5.90 -17.33
CA ARG A 58 -14.21 6.97 -16.76
C ARG A 58 -14.66 8.40 -17.11
N GLY A 59 -15.39 8.57 -18.22
CA GLY A 59 -15.97 9.84 -18.63
C GLY A 59 -17.36 10.13 -18.05
N SER A 60 -17.93 9.19 -17.30
CA SER A 60 -19.29 9.29 -16.75
C SER A 60 -19.36 10.10 -15.45
N ALA A 61 -20.57 10.54 -15.09
CA ALA A 61 -20.83 11.13 -13.78
C ALA A 61 -20.66 10.10 -12.64
N ASP A 62 -20.94 8.82 -12.90
CA ASP A 62 -20.77 7.74 -11.92
C ASP A 62 -19.30 7.59 -11.52
N PHE A 63 -18.39 7.63 -12.51
CA PHE A 63 -16.95 7.61 -12.22
C PHE A 63 -16.50 8.87 -11.47
N ALA A 64 -17.05 10.05 -11.78
CA ALA A 64 -16.69 11.26 -11.04
C ALA A 64 -17.04 11.16 -9.54
N ALA A 65 -18.18 10.55 -9.20
CA ALA A 65 -18.54 10.25 -7.82
C ALA A 65 -17.59 9.23 -7.18
N LEU A 66 -17.26 8.17 -7.92
CA LEU A 66 -16.31 7.14 -7.48
C LEU A 66 -14.90 7.73 -7.23
N ASP A 67 -14.40 8.57 -8.12
CA ASP A 67 -13.08 9.20 -8.01
C ASP A 67 -13.03 10.15 -6.80
N ALA A 68 -14.08 10.93 -6.57
CA ALA A 68 -14.19 11.78 -5.38
C ALA A 68 -14.15 10.97 -4.07
N GLU A 69 -14.71 9.76 -4.08
CA GLU A 69 -14.67 8.81 -2.96
C GLU A 69 -13.29 8.17 -2.78
N LEU A 70 -12.68 7.68 -3.85
CA LEU A 70 -11.43 6.91 -3.80
C LEU A 70 -10.19 7.76 -3.54
N ARG A 71 -10.13 8.96 -4.11
CA ARG A 71 -8.95 9.84 -4.03
C ARG A 71 -8.43 10.06 -2.60
N PRO A 72 -9.25 10.40 -1.59
CA PRO A 72 -8.76 10.54 -0.21
C PRO A 72 -8.32 9.20 0.41
N LEU A 73 -8.91 8.07 0.03
CA LEU A 73 -8.52 6.75 0.53
C LEU A 73 -7.17 6.32 -0.02
N GLU A 74 -6.93 6.52 -1.32
CA GLU A 74 -5.66 6.24 -1.97
C GLU A 74 -4.51 7.03 -1.33
N MET A 75 -4.73 8.33 -1.07
CA MET A 75 -3.74 9.16 -0.40
C MET A 75 -3.41 8.64 1.01
N GLN A 76 -4.44 8.21 1.76
CA GLN A 76 -4.25 7.65 3.11
C GLN A 76 -3.50 6.32 3.08
N ILE A 77 -3.83 5.41 2.16
CA ILE A 77 -3.12 4.14 1.99
C ILE A 77 -1.64 4.40 1.69
N GLN A 78 -1.34 5.29 0.75
CA GLN A 78 0.05 5.66 0.41
C GLN A 78 0.81 6.22 1.60
N TYR A 79 0.19 7.15 2.36
CA TYR A 79 0.80 7.74 3.53
C TYR A 79 1.09 6.69 4.62
N LYS A 80 0.10 5.86 4.95
CA LYS A 80 0.22 4.80 5.95
C LYS A 80 1.27 3.76 5.52
N ALA A 81 1.31 3.39 4.24
CA ALA A 81 2.27 2.40 3.73
C ALA A 81 3.70 2.92 3.86
N ARG A 82 3.92 4.20 3.55
CA ARG A 82 5.22 4.85 3.73
C ARG A 82 5.62 4.94 5.21
N ALA A 83 4.69 5.30 6.09
CA ALA A 83 4.93 5.37 7.53
C ALA A 83 5.30 3.98 8.10
N TRP A 84 4.60 2.94 7.64
CA TRP A 84 4.88 1.55 8.00
C TRP A 84 6.25 1.08 7.50
N LEU A 85 6.61 1.31 6.22
CA LEU A 85 7.94 1.00 5.68
C LEU A 85 9.07 1.67 6.50
N ASN A 86 8.87 2.93 6.88
CA ASN A 86 9.82 3.64 7.73
C ASN A 86 9.92 3.03 9.14
N ARG A 87 8.81 2.62 9.75
CA ARG A 87 8.78 1.95 11.06
C ARG A 87 9.50 0.60 10.99
N SER A 88 9.24 -0.20 9.96
CA SER A 88 9.89 -1.49 9.72
C SER A 88 11.42 -1.34 9.61
N ARG A 89 11.90 -0.36 8.82
CA ARG A 89 13.34 -0.04 8.71
C ARG A 89 13.98 0.32 10.05
N ARG A 90 13.31 1.16 10.87
CA ARG A 90 13.82 1.53 12.20
C ARG A 90 13.87 0.35 13.15
N ARG A 91 12.86 -0.54 13.13
CA ARG A 91 12.85 -1.77 13.93
C ARG A 91 14.02 -2.69 13.54
N ASN A 92 14.25 -2.91 12.25
CA ASN A 92 15.39 -3.72 11.80
C ASN A 92 16.75 -3.10 12.19
N ALA A 93 16.90 -1.78 12.07
CA ALA A 93 18.12 -1.08 12.50
C ALA A 93 18.36 -1.19 14.03
N ALA A 94 17.30 -1.15 14.84
CA ALA A 94 17.39 -1.36 16.29
C ALA A 94 17.72 -2.83 16.65
N VAL A 95 17.18 -3.81 15.93
CA VAL A 95 17.53 -5.23 16.13
C VAL A 95 19.02 -5.48 15.83
N HIS A 96 19.56 -4.91 14.75
CA HIS A 96 21.01 -4.99 14.47
C HIS A 96 21.88 -4.31 15.53
N SER A 97 21.35 -3.34 16.30
CA SER A 97 22.09 -2.75 17.41
C SER A 97 22.23 -3.69 18.61
N TYR A 98 21.35 -4.70 18.76
CA TYR A 98 21.52 -5.75 19.77
C TYR A 98 22.50 -6.85 19.32
N ASP A 99 22.64 -7.07 18.01
CA ASP A 99 23.59 -8.03 17.44
C ASP A 99 25.05 -7.51 17.39
N THR A 100 25.27 -6.26 17.82
CA THR A 100 26.61 -5.74 18.13
C THR A 100 26.96 -5.95 19.62
N GLY A 101 26.36 -6.97 20.23
CA GLY A 101 26.43 -7.25 21.65
C GLY A 101 26.80 -8.70 21.93
N GLU A 102 27.99 -9.14 21.51
CA GLU A 102 28.84 -10.02 22.34
C GLU A 102 30.25 -10.15 21.76
N GLY A 103 31.23 -9.55 22.44
CA GLY A 103 32.63 -9.71 22.09
C GLY A 103 33.63 -8.71 22.66
N SER A 104 33.50 -8.27 23.93
CA SER A 104 34.62 -8.15 24.90
C SER A 104 34.25 -7.29 26.12
N PRO A 105 34.25 -7.85 27.36
CA PRO A 105 34.28 -7.07 28.59
C PRO A 105 35.73 -6.93 29.09
N VAL A 106 36.67 -6.45 28.28
CA VAL A 106 38.00 -6.06 28.76
C VAL A 106 38.54 -4.90 27.92
N GLY A 107 38.57 -3.70 28.49
CA GLY A 107 39.13 -2.54 27.80
C GLY A 107 39.00 -1.21 28.52
N GLY A 108 38.88 -1.20 29.85
CA GLY A 108 39.01 0.01 30.64
C GLY A 108 40.46 0.45 30.74
N TYR A 109 41.06 0.94 29.66
CA TYR A 109 42.32 1.67 29.69
C TYR A 109 42.38 2.65 28.51
N LEU A 110 42.66 3.93 28.83
CA LEU A 110 42.95 5.05 27.93
C LEU A 110 41.78 5.94 27.50
N ASN A 111 41.22 6.68 28.46
CA ASN A 111 40.86 8.08 28.20
C ASN A 111 41.67 8.97 29.16
N ARG A 112 42.83 9.42 28.67
CA ARG A 112 43.73 10.39 29.31
C ARG A 112 43.45 11.75 28.68
N ARG A 113 43.43 12.80 29.52
CA ARG A 113 43.30 14.26 29.27
C ARG A 113 41.85 14.73 29.47
N HIS A 114 41.51 15.60 30.43
CA HIS A 114 42.24 16.64 31.16
C HIS A 114 41.67 16.77 32.58
#